data_AF-A0A447R6H2-F1
#
_entry.id   AF-A0A447R6H2-F1
#
_cell.length_a   1.000
_cell.length_b   1.000
_cell.length_c   1.000
_cell.angle_alpha   90.00
_cell.angle_beta   90.00
_cell.angle_gamma   90.00
#
_symmetry.space_group_name_H-M   'P 1'
#
loop_
_entity.id
_entity.type
_entity.pdbx_description
1 polymer ?
#
loop_
_entity_poly.entity_id
_entity_poly.type
_entity_poly.pdbx_seq_one_letter_code
_entity_poly.pdbx_strand_id
1 'polypeptide(L)'
;MKGNNLMDVIPPNGRWYLVPRMGASIRIGVIVLGRLAPGWINVPPVHVGNFSVTSSNSGVNNLGGTSFIILNGFNFFVKTKTCSLSQRNYTVQLAAAYKKQFPSVGSEVPGGKLNLQLKCQDNIDVYATLTDATDPANQSPVLSLDNASTARGMGLKIYKDGHSEALRFGPDSSVKGNTNQWRFSTYRGDPALRSVLKLIIFAPETFRQARFRLYQQ
;
A
#
# COMPACT_ATOMS: atom_id res chain seq x y z
N MET A 1 4.68 -35.23 14.37
CA MET A 1 3.26 -35.55 14.12
C MET A 1 2.71 -34.52 13.14
N LYS A 2 2.04 -34.93 12.05
CA LYS A 2 1.27 -33.99 11.22
C LYS A 2 -0.04 -33.71 11.96
N GLY A 3 -0.43 -32.44 12.08
CA GLY A 3 -1.63 -32.04 12.81
C GLY A 3 -2.87 -32.78 12.28
N ASN A 4 -3.71 -33.23 13.21
CA ASN A 4 -4.99 -33.93 13.01
C ASN A 4 -4.96 -35.45 12.72
N ASN A 5 -3.80 -36.10 12.76
CA ASN A 5 -3.76 -37.57 12.64
C ASN A 5 -3.51 -38.23 13.99
N LEU A 6 -4.32 -39.25 14.32
CA LEU A 6 -4.02 -40.17 15.40
C LEU A 6 -2.75 -40.96 15.04
N MET A 7 -1.88 -41.14 16.02
CA MET A 7 -0.64 -41.90 15.87
C MET A 7 -0.51 -42.86 17.05
N ASP A 8 -0.31 -44.14 16.76
CA ASP A 8 -0.06 -45.13 17.78
C ASP A 8 1.28 -44.86 18.46
N VAL A 9 1.21 -44.57 19.76
CA VAL A 9 2.39 -44.31 20.59
C VAL A 9 2.86 -45.59 21.31
N ILE A 10 2.06 -46.66 21.24
CA ILE A 10 2.35 -47.98 21.81
C ILE A 10 2.23 -49.03 20.69
N PRO A 11 3.29 -49.79 20.37
CA PRO A 11 3.24 -50.82 19.34
C PRO A 11 2.30 -51.97 19.76
N PRO A 12 1.60 -52.62 18.81
CA PRO A 12 0.54 -53.60 19.07
C PRO A 12 0.99 -54.90 19.79
N ASN A 13 2.29 -55.07 20.05
CA ASN A 13 2.88 -56.34 20.51
C ASN A 13 2.89 -56.54 22.03
N GLY A 14 1.96 -55.90 22.76
CA GLY A 14 1.50 -56.37 24.08
C GLY A 14 2.48 -56.35 25.26
N ARG A 15 3.67 -55.73 25.15
CA ARG A 15 4.53 -55.53 26.33
C ARG A 15 4.16 -54.23 27.05
N TRP A 16 3.54 -54.37 28.22
CA TRP A 16 3.21 -53.28 29.15
C TRP A 16 4.50 -52.63 29.69
N TYR A 17 5.07 -51.69 28.96
CA TYR A 17 6.06 -50.78 29.50
C TYR A 17 5.33 -49.53 29.98
N LEU A 18 5.53 -49.15 31.25
CA LEU A 18 5.17 -47.82 31.73
C LEU A 18 5.98 -46.83 30.89
N VAL A 19 5.34 -46.15 29.93
CA VAL A 19 5.97 -45.05 29.19
C VAL A 19 5.95 -43.85 30.11
N PRO A 20 7.05 -43.52 30.83
CA PRO A 20 6.96 -42.61 31.97
C PRO A 20 6.80 -41.15 31.52
N ARG A 21 7.01 -40.87 30.23
CA ARG A 21 7.02 -39.52 29.65
C ARG A 21 6.53 -39.57 28.19
N MET A 22 5.23 -39.41 28.01
CA MET A 22 4.65 -39.06 26.70
C MET A 22 4.52 -37.54 26.61
N GLY A 23 5.00 -36.96 25.52
CA GLY A 23 4.97 -35.51 25.30
C GLY A 23 4.86 -35.19 23.82
N ALA A 24 4.21 -34.07 23.50
CA ALA A 24 4.10 -33.56 22.15
C ALA A 24 4.93 -32.27 22.02
N SER A 25 5.71 -32.16 20.94
CA SER A 25 6.34 -30.89 20.55
C SER A 25 5.54 -30.28 19.42
N ILE A 26 5.02 -29.08 19.65
CA ILE A 26 4.16 -28.36 18.70
C ILE A 26 4.88 -27.06 18.32
N ARG A 27 4.92 -26.77 17.02
CA ARG A 27 5.41 -25.49 16.49
C ARG A 27 4.22 -24.70 15.96
N ILE A 28 3.99 -23.52 16.53
CA ILE A 28 2.93 -22.61 16.12
C ILE A 28 3.58 -21.44 15.40
N GLY A 29 3.08 -21.12 14.21
CA GLY A 29 3.49 -19.95 13.44
C GLY A 29 2.36 -18.92 13.43
N VAL A 30 2.69 -17.65 13.65
CA VAL A 30 1.76 -16.53 13.50
C VAL A 30 1.94 -15.95 12.10
N ILE A 31 0.83 -15.79 11.38
CA ILE A 31 0.82 -15.22 10.04
C ILE A 31 -0.01 -13.94 10.08
N VAL A 32 0.61 -12.85 9.63
CA VAL A 32 -0.07 -11.56 9.52
C VAL A 32 -0.81 -11.51 8.18
N LEU A 33 -2.15 -11.51 8.22
CA LEU A 33 -2.99 -11.55 7.02
C LEU A 33 -3.22 -10.17 6.37
N GLY A 34 -2.85 -9.07 7.06
CA GLY A 34 -3.13 -7.71 6.60
C GLY A 34 -2.23 -6.65 7.23
N ARG A 35 -2.47 -5.37 6.90
CA ARG A 35 -1.68 -4.27 7.45
C ARG A 35 -2.02 -4.08 8.93
N LEU A 36 -0.98 -4.01 9.74
CA LEU A 36 -1.10 -3.72 11.17
C LEU A 36 -0.87 -2.23 11.42
N ALA A 37 -1.62 -1.68 12.38
CA ALA A 37 -1.40 -0.31 12.84
C ALA A 37 0.01 -0.19 13.47
N PRO A 38 0.67 0.96 13.32
CA PRO A 38 1.98 1.21 13.93
C PRO A 38 1.88 1.13 15.45
N GLY A 39 2.92 0.61 16.10
CA GLY A 39 3.00 0.57 17.56
C GLY A 39 2.95 -0.84 18.14
N TRP A 40 2.69 -0.91 19.45
CA TRP A 40 2.61 -2.15 20.19
C TRP A 40 1.29 -2.86 19.94
N ILE A 41 1.38 -4.13 19.55
CA ILE A 41 0.23 -5.02 19.44
C ILE A 41 0.34 -6.07 20.51
N ASN A 42 -0.71 -6.15 21.34
CA ASN A 42 -0.83 -7.17 22.36
C ASN A 42 -1.76 -8.27 21.83
N VAL A 43 -1.19 -9.46 21.66
CA VAL A 43 -1.95 -10.66 21.34
C VAL A 43 -2.28 -11.33 22.68
N PRO A 44 -3.57 -11.43 23.06
CA PRO A 44 -3.94 -12.13 24.28
C PRO A 44 -3.65 -13.63 24.17
N PRO A 45 -3.63 -14.38 25.28
CA PRO A 45 -3.58 -15.83 25.22
C PRO A 45 -4.74 -16.39 24.41
N VAL A 46 -4.46 -17.32 23.49
CA VAL A 46 -5.47 -17.95 22.63
C VAL A 46 -5.38 -19.46 22.72
N HIS A 47 -6.53 -20.11 22.88
CA HIS A 47 -6.64 -21.56 22.72
C HIS A 47 -6.55 -21.93 21.23
N VAL A 48 -5.48 -22.63 20.83
CA VAL A 48 -5.22 -22.97 19.41
C VAL A 48 -5.62 -24.39 19.04
N GLY A 49 -5.96 -25.22 20.02
CA GLY A 49 -6.45 -26.58 19.79
C GLY A 49 -6.30 -27.50 20.99
N ASN A 50 -6.70 -28.75 20.79
CA ASN A 50 -6.68 -29.78 21.82
C ASN A 50 -5.62 -30.84 21.51
N PHE A 51 -4.83 -31.19 22.52
CA PHE A 51 -4.03 -32.41 22.51
C PHE A 51 -4.83 -33.48 23.26
N SER A 52 -5.17 -34.58 22.58
CA SER A 52 -5.89 -35.69 23.20
C SER A 52 -5.08 -36.97 23.12
N VAL A 53 -5.13 -37.75 24.18
CA VAL A 53 -4.64 -39.13 24.26
C VAL A 53 -5.85 -40.00 24.53
N THR A 54 -6.02 -41.04 23.73
CA THR A 54 -7.12 -42.01 23.88
C THR A 54 -6.56 -43.43 23.83
N SER A 55 -7.16 -44.32 24.61
CA SER A 55 -6.92 -45.76 24.53
C SER A 55 -7.61 -46.34 23.29
N SER A 56 -6.88 -47.13 22.50
CA SER A 56 -7.45 -47.91 21.40
C SER A 56 -8.16 -49.18 21.88
N ASN A 57 -8.05 -49.52 23.17
CA ASN A 57 -8.65 -50.71 23.75
C ASN A 57 -10.07 -50.41 24.27
N SER A 58 -11.08 -51.04 23.67
CA SER A 58 -12.51 -50.87 23.94
C SER A 58 -12.99 -51.41 25.30
N GLY A 59 -12.13 -52.09 26.06
CA GLY A 59 -12.43 -52.54 27.43
C GLY A 59 -12.09 -51.52 28.53
N VAL A 60 -11.43 -50.40 28.20
CA VAL A 60 -10.97 -49.41 29.18
C VAL A 60 -11.46 -48.02 28.81
N ASN A 61 -12.74 -47.78 29.13
CA ASN A 61 -13.53 -46.65 28.63
C ASN A 61 -13.02 -45.25 29.09
N ASN A 62 -12.03 -45.19 29.99
CA ASN A 62 -11.62 -43.96 30.69
C ASN A 62 -10.10 -43.72 30.73
N LEU A 63 -9.28 -44.49 30.00
CA LEU A 63 -7.84 -44.20 29.90
C LEU A 63 -7.60 -43.22 28.75
N GLY A 64 -7.68 -41.94 29.07
CA GLY A 64 -7.44 -40.86 28.13
C GLY A 64 -7.44 -39.50 28.84
N GLY A 65 -6.86 -38.51 28.19
CA GLY A 65 -6.78 -37.15 28.71
C GLY A 65 -6.73 -36.15 27.57
N THR A 66 -7.40 -35.02 27.78
CA THR A 66 -7.34 -33.88 26.86
C THR A 66 -6.67 -32.72 27.56
N SER A 67 -5.68 -32.12 26.89
CA SER A 67 -5.02 -30.89 27.33
C SER A 67 -5.24 -29.81 26.29
N PHE A 68 -5.43 -28.59 26.77
CA PHE A 68 -5.50 -27.42 25.90
C PHE A 68 -4.10 -27.03 25.43
N ILE A 69 -3.99 -26.70 24.15
CA ILE A 69 -2.82 -26.05 23.57
C ILE A 69 -3.13 -24.56 23.59
N ILE A 70 -2.45 -23.84 24.48
CA ILE A 70 -2.62 -22.40 24.66
C ILE A 70 -1.39 -21.71 24.09
N LEU A 71 -1.60 -20.82 23.13
CA LEU A 71 -0.60 -19.85 22.75
C LEU A 71 -0.63 -18.75 23.82
N ASN A 72 0.43 -18.65 24.61
CA ASN A 72 0.55 -17.58 25.61
C ASN A 72 0.45 -16.21 24.95
N GLY A 73 -0.07 -15.24 25.70
CA GLY A 73 -0.11 -13.87 25.23
C GLY A 73 1.30 -13.34 24.98
N PHE A 74 1.46 -12.60 23.90
CA PHE A 74 2.73 -12.00 23.52
C PHE A 74 2.48 -10.61 22.92
N ASN A 75 3.53 -9.81 22.91
CA ASN A 75 3.50 -8.52 22.25
C ASN A 75 4.56 -8.46 21.16
N PHE A 76 4.32 -7.59 20.18
CA PHE A 76 5.31 -7.25 19.19
C PHE A 76 5.10 -5.81 18.72
N PHE A 77 6.17 -5.19 18.23
CA PHE A 77 6.16 -3.80 17.79
C PHE A 77 6.14 -3.72 16.27
N VAL A 78 5.12 -3.04 15.73
CA VAL A 78 5.01 -2.76 14.30
C VAL A 78 5.74 -1.47 13.99
N LYS A 79 6.96 -1.60 13.43
CA LYS A 79 7.75 -0.46 12.97
C LYS A 79 7.20 0.07 11.65
N THR A 80 6.74 1.31 11.63
CA THR A 80 6.47 2.01 10.37
C THR A 80 7.74 2.53 9.74
N LYS A 81 7.78 2.40 8.43
CA LYS A 81 8.72 3.13 7.60
C LYS A 81 8.02 4.35 7.02
N THR A 82 8.71 5.49 7.07
CA THR A 82 8.17 6.77 6.62
C THR A 82 9.02 7.34 5.50
N CYS A 83 8.41 8.22 4.72
CA CYS A 83 9.08 9.07 3.75
C CYS A 83 8.73 10.52 4.06
N SER A 84 9.68 11.42 3.88
CA SER A 84 9.45 12.86 3.89
C SER A 84 9.77 13.45 2.52
N LEU A 85 8.99 14.44 2.11
CA LEU A 85 9.33 15.27 0.97
C LEU A 85 10.55 16.14 1.30
N SER A 86 11.47 16.25 0.35
CA SER A 86 12.61 17.17 0.48
C SER A 86 12.15 18.63 0.57
N GLN A 87 11.01 18.97 -0.03
CA GLN A 87 10.48 20.32 -0.10
C GLN A 87 8.95 20.31 0.00
N ARG A 88 8.37 21.34 0.64
CA ARG A 88 6.92 21.43 0.85
C ARG A 88 6.17 21.96 -0.37
N ASN A 89 6.70 23.01 -1.00
CA ASN A 89 6.04 23.72 -2.09
C ASN A 89 6.88 23.60 -3.35
N TYR A 90 6.27 23.21 -4.47
CA TYR A 90 6.95 23.14 -5.77
C TYR A 90 6.27 24.08 -6.74
N THR A 91 7.05 25.00 -7.32
CA THR A 91 6.55 25.94 -8.32
C THR A 91 7.04 25.51 -9.70
N VAL A 92 6.11 25.23 -10.61
CA VAL A 92 6.41 24.91 -12.01
C VAL A 92 5.99 26.09 -12.87
N GLN A 93 6.95 26.70 -13.56
CA GLN A 93 6.62 27.68 -14.59
C GLN A 93 6.15 26.95 -15.85
N LEU A 94 4.89 27.17 -16.21
CA LEU A 94 4.33 26.60 -17.43
C LEU A 94 4.79 27.38 -18.66
N ALA A 95 5.14 26.65 -19.71
CA ALA A 95 5.45 27.21 -21.01
C ALA A 95 4.22 27.92 -21.60
N ALA A 96 4.47 29.02 -22.32
CA ALA A 96 3.42 29.71 -23.06
C ALA A 96 2.88 28.79 -24.16
N ALA A 97 1.56 28.60 -24.17
CA ALA A 97 0.87 27.82 -25.18
C ALA A 97 0.14 28.75 -26.15
N TYR A 98 0.33 28.53 -27.45
CA TYR A 98 -0.24 29.36 -28.51
C TYR A 98 -1.28 28.58 -29.31
N LYS A 99 -2.34 29.27 -29.76
CA LYS A 99 -3.44 28.67 -30.53
C LYS A 99 -2.97 27.82 -31.71
N LYS A 100 -1.90 28.23 -32.41
CA LYS A 100 -1.34 27.49 -33.56
C LYS A 100 -0.83 26.09 -33.21
N GLN A 101 -0.53 25.82 -31.94
CA GLN A 101 -0.06 24.52 -31.46
C GLN A 101 -1.20 23.55 -31.16
N PHE A 102 -2.46 24.00 -31.26
CA PHE A 102 -3.66 23.18 -31.06
C PHE A 102 -4.48 23.10 -32.35
N PRO A 103 -4.00 22.37 -33.38
CA PRO A 103 -4.68 22.26 -34.67
C PRO A 103 -6.04 21.56 -34.57
N SER A 104 -6.22 20.69 -33.57
CA SER A 104 -7.46 19.94 -33.34
C SER A 104 -7.76 19.77 -31.85
N VAL A 105 -9.01 19.45 -31.55
CA VAL A 105 -9.42 19.04 -30.19
C VAL A 105 -8.58 17.84 -29.76
N GLY A 106 -8.08 17.86 -28.53
CA GLY A 106 -7.19 16.83 -27.98
C GLY A 106 -5.71 17.04 -28.30
N SER A 107 -5.33 18.11 -29.02
CA SER A 107 -3.93 18.48 -29.20
C SER A 107 -3.25 18.77 -27.85
N GLU A 108 -2.02 18.29 -27.69
CA GLU A 108 -1.23 18.38 -26.47
C GLU A 108 0.08 19.13 -26.71
N VAL A 109 0.46 19.99 -25.76
CA VAL A 109 1.69 20.78 -25.80
C VAL A 109 2.44 20.61 -24.48
N PRO A 110 3.77 20.44 -24.50
CA PRO A 110 4.57 20.40 -23.29
C PRO A 110 4.38 21.68 -22.45
N GLY A 111 3.91 21.51 -21.21
CA GLY A 111 3.72 22.61 -20.26
C GLY A 111 4.92 22.80 -19.35
N GLY A 112 5.49 21.74 -18.80
CA GLY A 112 6.63 21.85 -17.89
C GLY A 112 7.05 20.51 -17.28
N LYS A 113 8.05 20.55 -16.39
CA LYS A 113 8.50 19.38 -15.64
C LYS A 113 8.62 19.71 -14.16
N LEU A 114 8.36 18.72 -13.33
CA LEU A 114 8.45 18.78 -11.88
C LEU A 114 9.27 17.60 -11.37
N ASN A 115 10.35 17.89 -10.64
CA ASN A 115 11.19 16.88 -10.03
C ASN A 115 10.81 16.75 -8.55
N LEU A 116 10.22 15.60 -8.20
CA LEU A 116 9.89 15.27 -6.81
C LEU A 116 10.99 14.41 -6.22
N GLN A 117 11.37 14.73 -4.98
CA GLN A 117 12.34 13.96 -4.22
C GLN A 117 11.79 13.63 -2.84
N LEU A 118 11.87 12.35 -2.49
CA LEU A 118 11.54 11.83 -1.18
C LEU A 118 12.80 11.30 -0.50
N LYS A 119 12.90 11.53 0.81
CA LYS A 119 13.84 10.85 1.69
C LYS A 119 13.08 9.78 2.44
N CYS A 120 13.46 8.54 2.21
CA CYS A 120 12.73 7.36 2.65
C CYS A 120 13.66 6.46 3.47
N GLN A 121 13.10 5.74 4.44
CA GLN A 121 13.83 4.64 5.08
C GLN A 121 14.02 3.48 4.09
N ASP A 122 15.09 2.70 4.25
CA ASP A 122 15.42 1.64 3.30
C ASP A 122 14.34 0.59 3.11
N ASN A 123 14.31 -0.03 1.93
CA ASN A 123 13.40 -1.11 1.55
C ASN A 123 11.91 -0.72 1.68
N ILE A 124 11.51 0.39 1.03
CA ILE A 124 10.09 0.76 0.86
C ILE A 124 9.73 1.14 -0.56
N ASP A 125 8.64 0.55 -1.04
CA ASP A 125 7.92 1.05 -2.20
C ASP A 125 7.00 2.20 -1.80
N VAL A 126 7.05 3.28 -2.56
CA VAL A 126 6.24 4.47 -2.29
C VAL A 126 5.18 4.62 -3.35
N TYR A 127 3.97 4.87 -2.88
CA TYR A 127 2.82 5.20 -3.69
C TYR A 127 2.33 6.59 -3.29
N ALA A 128 1.84 7.35 -4.25
CA ALA A 128 1.38 8.71 -4.07
C ALA A 128 0.01 8.90 -4.73
N THR A 129 -0.77 9.85 -4.21
CA THR A 129 -2.02 10.31 -4.82
C THR A 129 -1.86 11.80 -5.11
N LEU A 130 -2.41 12.27 -6.22
CA LEU A 130 -2.53 13.70 -6.50
C LEU A 130 -3.96 14.13 -6.18
N THR A 131 -4.12 15.18 -5.39
CA THR A 131 -5.42 15.78 -5.07
C THR A 131 -5.48 17.15 -5.72
N ASP A 132 -6.59 17.43 -6.41
CA ASP A 132 -6.84 18.73 -6.99
C ASP A 132 -7.26 19.71 -5.88
N ALA A 133 -6.53 20.81 -5.73
CA ALA A 133 -6.77 21.79 -4.67
C ALA A 133 -8.01 22.66 -4.95
N THR A 134 -8.36 22.85 -6.23
CA THR A 134 -9.50 23.68 -6.65
C THR A 134 -10.79 22.89 -6.60
N ASP A 135 -10.73 21.59 -6.91
CA ASP A 135 -11.85 20.65 -6.80
C ASP A 135 -11.40 19.32 -6.17
N PRO A 136 -11.46 19.19 -4.82
CA PRO A 136 -11.06 17.97 -4.14
C PRO A 136 -11.87 16.71 -4.49
N ALA A 137 -13.03 16.86 -5.14
CA ALA A 137 -13.85 15.74 -5.60
C ALA A 137 -13.44 15.23 -6.99
N ASN A 138 -12.55 15.96 -7.68
CA ASN A 138 -12.08 15.61 -9.02
C ASN A 138 -11.32 14.28 -9.02
N GLN A 139 -11.83 13.32 -9.82
CA GLN A 139 -11.20 12.01 -10.05
C GLN A 139 -10.78 11.80 -11.52
N SER A 140 -10.78 12.87 -12.29
CA SER A 140 -10.40 12.88 -13.70
C SER A 140 -8.87 13.00 -13.86
N PRO A 141 -8.31 12.86 -15.08
CA PRO A 141 -6.90 13.15 -15.34
C PRO A 141 -6.61 14.65 -15.58
N VAL A 142 -7.60 15.51 -15.44
CA VAL A 142 -7.52 16.95 -15.79
C VAL A 142 -7.52 17.77 -14.52
N LEU A 143 -6.49 18.59 -14.33
CA LEU A 143 -6.42 19.53 -13.22
C LEU A 143 -7.36 20.71 -13.47
N SER A 144 -8.17 21.04 -12.48
CA SER A 144 -9.03 22.21 -12.50
C SER A 144 -8.19 23.48 -12.44
N LEU A 145 -8.47 24.41 -13.34
CA LEU A 145 -7.82 25.72 -13.31
C LEU A 145 -8.38 26.54 -12.16
N ASP A 146 -7.49 27.23 -11.44
CA ASP A 146 -7.90 28.20 -10.43
C ASP A 146 -8.77 29.32 -11.05
N ASN A 147 -9.73 29.85 -10.29
CA ASN A 147 -10.66 30.88 -10.75
C ASN A 147 -9.97 32.18 -11.18
N ALA A 148 -8.80 32.50 -10.61
CA ALA A 148 -7.98 33.64 -11.00
C ALA A 148 -7.29 33.44 -12.37
N SER A 149 -7.30 32.23 -12.92
CA SER A 149 -6.73 31.95 -14.23
C SER A 149 -7.57 32.59 -15.33
N THR A 150 -6.90 33.37 -16.19
CA THR A 150 -7.46 33.93 -17.43
C THR A 150 -7.53 32.91 -18.56
N ALA A 151 -7.03 31.69 -18.34
CA ALA A 151 -7.09 30.62 -19.31
C ALA A 151 -8.51 30.07 -19.45
N ARG A 152 -8.98 29.93 -20.70
CA ARG A 152 -10.28 29.36 -21.05
C ARG A 152 -10.09 28.35 -22.19
N GLY A 153 -10.86 27.26 -22.17
CA GLY A 153 -10.81 26.22 -23.19
C GLY A 153 -9.53 25.36 -23.20
N MET A 154 -8.78 25.31 -22.09
CA MET A 154 -7.63 24.42 -21.91
C MET A 154 -7.65 23.75 -20.54
N GLY A 155 -7.05 22.57 -20.48
CA GLY A 155 -6.82 21.83 -19.26
C GLY A 155 -5.34 21.43 -19.12
N LEU A 156 -4.98 21.01 -17.92
CA LEU A 156 -3.64 20.51 -17.62
C LEU A 156 -3.72 19.04 -17.21
N LYS A 157 -2.86 18.21 -17.80
CA LYS A 157 -2.67 16.82 -17.40
C LYS A 157 -1.27 16.65 -16.82
N ILE A 158 -1.14 15.75 -15.87
CA ILE A 158 0.14 15.43 -15.24
C ILE A 158 0.47 13.98 -15.59
N TYR A 159 1.64 13.76 -16.16
CA TYR A 159 2.14 12.45 -16.53
C TYR A 159 3.34 12.12 -15.66
N LYS A 160 3.49 10.85 -15.29
CA LYS A 160 4.76 10.36 -14.78
C LYS A 160 5.72 10.18 -15.95
N ASP A 161 6.97 10.60 -15.80
CA ASP A 161 7.95 10.46 -16.87
C ASP A 161 8.13 8.99 -17.27
N GLY A 162 8.15 8.73 -18.58
CA GLY A 162 8.17 7.38 -19.15
C GLY A 162 6.82 6.65 -19.17
N HIS A 163 5.73 7.25 -18.68
CA HIS A 163 4.37 6.69 -18.79
C HIS A 163 3.55 7.41 -19.86
N SER A 164 2.74 6.65 -20.59
CA SER A 164 1.86 7.15 -21.67
C SER A 164 0.51 7.66 -21.16
N GLU A 165 0.12 7.29 -19.95
CA GLU A 165 -1.17 7.65 -19.36
C GLU A 165 -1.02 8.79 -18.35
N ALA A 166 -1.98 9.71 -18.38
CA ALA A 166 -2.06 10.79 -17.42
C ALA A 166 -2.44 10.23 -16.05
N LEU A 167 -1.80 10.75 -15.01
CA LEU A 167 -2.18 10.49 -13.63
C LEU A 167 -3.57 11.07 -13.37
N ARG A 168 -4.42 10.29 -12.72
CA ARG A 168 -5.76 10.71 -12.31
C ARG A 168 -5.72 11.28 -10.90
N PHE A 169 -6.55 12.27 -10.64
CA PHE A 169 -6.70 12.86 -9.31
C PHE A 169 -7.50 11.91 -8.40
N GLY A 170 -7.28 12.00 -7.10
CA GLY A 170 -7.96 11.19 -6.10
C GLY A 170 -8.05 11.90 -4.75
N PRO A 171 -8.75 11.30 -3.78
CA PRO A 171 -8.90 11.87 -2.44
C PRO A 171 -7.55 12.06 -1.75
N ASP A 172 -7.41 13.10 -0.92
CA ASP A 172 -6.24 13.26 -0.05
C ASP A 172 -6.26 12.19 1.06
N SER A 173 -5.47 11.14 0.86
CA SER A 173 -5.36 10.03 1.82
C SER A 173 -4.03 9.30 1.66
N SER A 174 -3.43 8.97 2.81
CA SER A 174 -2.20 8.17 2.90
C SER A 174 -2.47 6.65 2.99
N VAL A 175 -3.73 6.23 2.88
CA VAL A 175 -4.13 4.82 2.93
C VAL A 175 -3.67 4.11 1.64
N LYS A 176 -3.06 2.93 1.78
CA LYS A 176 -2.67 2.11 0.62
C LYS A 176 -3.92 1.67 -0.13
N GLY A 177 -3.90 1.79 -1.46
CA GLY A 177 -5.05 1.46 -2.30
C GLY A 177 -6.09 2.59 -2.34
N ASN A 178 -5.70 3.80 -1.94
CA ASN A 178 -6.49 5.00 -2.21
C ASN A 178 -6.79 5.11 -3.71
N THR A 179 -7.95 5.67 -4.03
CA THR A 179 -8.40 5.82 -5.41
C THR A 179 -7.38 6.62 -6.22
N ASN A 180 -7.02 6.12 -7.41
CA ASN A 180 -6.06 6.74 -8.34
C ASN A 180 -4.64 6.92 -7.78
N GLN A 181 -4.26 6.08 -6.81
CA GLN A 181 -2.89 6.03 -6.32
C GLN A 181 -1.93 5.47 -7.38
N TRP A 182 -0.76 6.08 -7.53
CA TRP A 182 0.27 5.69 -8.50
C TRP A 182 1.60 5.39 -7.80
N ARG A 183 2.42 4.54 -8.42
CA ARG A 183 3.72 4.16 -7.85
C ARG A 183 4.74 5.28 -8.07
N PHE A 184 5.13 5.95 -6.98
CA PHE A 184 6.10 7.05 -7.00
C PHE A 184 7.48 6.56 -7.43
N SER A 185 7.98 5.54 -6.75
CA SER A 185 9.26 4.91 -7.03
C SER A 185 9.30 3.47 -6.51
N THR A 186 10.21 2.68 -7.06
CA THR A 186 10.59 1.35 -6.59
C THR A 186 11.85 1.47 -5.77
N TYR A 187 11.95 0.87 -4.58
CA TYR A 187 13.24 0.83 -3.88
C TYR A 187 14.26 0.03 -4.71
N ARG A 188 15.42 0.64 -4.99
CA ARG A 188 16.53 0.01 -5.74
C ARG A 188 17.86 0.09 -4.99
N GLY A 189 17.83 0.18 -3.65
CA GLY A 189 19.02 0.36 -2.83
C GLY A 189 19.41 1.81 -2.56
N ASP A 190 18.60 2.78 -3.00
CA ASP A 190 18.81 4.21 -2.75
C ASP A 190 17.67 4.77 -1.86
N PRO A 191 17.97 5.33 -0.66
CA PRO A 191 16.97 5.97 0.19
C PRO A 191 16.44 7.30 -0.39
N ALA A 192 17.12 7.89 -1.37
CA ALA A 192 16.70 9.12 -2.07
C ALA A 192 15.89 8.78 -3.33
N LEU A 193 14.58 8.59 -3.16
CA LEU A 193 13.69 8.29 -4.26
C LEU A 193 13.36 9.56 -5.05
N ARG A 194 13.53 9.51 -6.38
CA ARG A 194 13.24 10.61 -7.30
C ARG A 194 12.17 10.19 -8.29
N SER A 195 11.25 11.09 -8.60
CA SER A 195 10.24 10.91 -9.64
C SER A 195 10.09 12.21 -10.42
N VAL A 196 10.03 12.11 -11.75
CA VAL A 196 9.83 13.25 -12.62
C VAL A 196 8.40 13.22 -13.14
N LEU A 197 7.69 14.33 -12.96
CA LEU A 197 6.37 14.54 -13.52
C LEU A 197 6.47 15.52 -14.70
N LYS A 198 5.72 15.25 -15.75
CA LYS A 198 5.58 16.08 -16.95
C LYS A 198 4.19 16.69 -16.95
N LEU A 199 4.13 18.01 -17.04
CA LEU A 199 2.89 18.76 -17.14
C LEU A 199 2.63 19.00 -18.64
N ILE A 200 1.43 18.66 -19.10
CA ILE A 200 1.01 18.79 -20.49
C ILE A 200 -0.25 19.64 -20.54
N ILE A 201 -0.24 20.65 -21.40
CA ILE A 201 -1.38 21.52 -21.66
C ILE A 201 -2.15 20.90 -22.83
N PHE A 202 -3.46 20.77 -22.71
CA PHE A 202 -4.30 20.24 -23.78
C PHE A 202 -5.56 21.09 -23.98
N ALA A 203 -6.08 21.09 -25.20
CA ALA A 203 -7.32 21.78 -25.56
C ALA A 203 -8.48 20.77 -25.69
N PRO A 204 -9.39 20.67 -24.68
CA PRO A 204 -10.57 19.80 -24.74
C PRO A 204 -11.64 20.30 -25.71
N GLU A 205 -11.62 21.58 -26.08
CA GLU A 205 -12.58 22.21 -26.99
C GLU A 205 -11.87 23.14 -27.99
N THR A 206 -12.57 23.59 -29.03
CA THR A 206 -12.04 24.57 -30.00
C THR A 206 -11.59 25.87 -29.32
N PHE A 207 -10.29 26.11 -29.33
CA PHE A 207 -9.63 27.18 -28.59
C PHE A 207 -10.07 28.59 -29.07
N ARG A 208 -10.73 29.35 -28.19
CA ARG A 208 -10.78 30.82 -28.26
C ARG A 208 -9.67 31.36 -27.37
N GLN A 209 -8.83 32.22 -27.96
CA GLN A 209 -7.54 32.69 -27.46
C GLN A 209 -7.54 33.03 -25.96
N ALA A 210 -6.62 32.44 -25.19
CA ALA A 210 -6.38 32.84 -23.81
C ALA A 210 -4.90 33.17 -23.58
N ARG A 211 -4.63 34.36 -23.01
CA ARG A 211 -3.30 34.73 -22.49
C ARG A 211 -3.18 34.17 -21.09
N PHE A 212 -2.12 33.41 -20.82
CA PHE A 212 -1.76 33.01 -19.46
C PHE A 212 -0.96 34.16 -18.84
N ARG A 213 -1.55 34.86 -17.88
CA ARG A 213 -0.81 35.60 -16.85
C ARG A 213 -1.38 35.16 -15.52
N LEU A 214 -0.61 34.40 -14.76
CA LEU A 214 -0.88 34.23 -13.34
C LEU A 214 0.10 35.13 -12.59
N TYR A 215 -0.48 36.08 -11.86
CA TYR A 215 0.26 36.90 -10.90
C TYR A 215 0.65 36.03 -9.71
N GLN A 216 1.90 36.16 -9.27
CA GLN A 216 2.36 35.65 -7.98
C GLN A 216 1.62 36.36 -6.86
N GLN A 217 1.13 35.61 -5.87
CA GLN A 217 1.12 36.06 -4.47
C GLN A 217 2.13 35.19 -3.71
#